data_AF-A0A7V2XH96-F1
#
_entry.id   AF-A0A7V2XH96-F1
#
_cell.length_a   1.000
_cell.length_b   1.000
_cell.length_c   1.000
_cell.angle_alpha   90.00
_cell.angle_beta   90.00
_cell.angle_gamma   90.00
#
_symmetry.space_group_name_H-M   'P 1'
#
loop_
_entity.id
_entity.type
_entity.pdbx_description
1 polymer ?
#
loop_
_entity_poly.entity_id
_entity_poly.type
_entity_poly.pdbx_seq_one_letter_code
_entity_poly.pdbx_strand_id
1 'polypeptide(L)'
;MAKPAKGLSVFERYLTVWVILCILGGIVLGKLAPGVAKFLDGLAITVNEAPVVSIPIAVCLFFMMYPIMVKIDFAEVLKAGKSVKPVGLTLFVNWAIKPFTMYAIALFFLGTLFLGFIGPEAKD
;
A
#
# COMPACT_ATOMS: atom_id res chain seq x y z
N MET A 1 33.03 -13.32 18.01
CA MET A 1 32.39 -14.31 17.11
C MET A 1 31.41 -13.58 16.21
N ALA A 2 31.70 -13.49 14.91
CA ALA A 2 30.77 -12.91 13.94
C ALA A 2 29.58 -13.86 13.77
N LYS A 3 28.36 -13.34 13.94
CA LYS A 3 27.11 -14.08 13.73
C LYS A 3 27.06 -14.53 12.26
N PRO A 4 26.87 -15.82 11.96
CA PRO A 4 26.78 -16.26 10.57
C PRO A 4 25.60 -15.53 9.92
N ALA A 5 25.82 -14.99 8.72
CA ALA A 5 24.78 -14.32 7.96
C ALA A 5 23.61 -15.29 7.80
N LYS A 6 22.49 -15.02 8.48
CA LYS A 6 21.29 -15.83 8.37
C LYS A 6 20.81 -15.67 6.93
N GLY A 7 21.00 -16.71 6.11
CA GLY A 7 20.50 -16.71 4.74
C GLY A 7 19.01 -16.39 4.74
N LEU A 8 18.54 -15.65 3.73
CA LEU A 8 17.13 -15.28 3.58
C LEU A 8 16.23 -16.50 3.82
N SER A 9 15.24 -16.34 4.69
CA SER A 9 14.25 -17.40 4.95
C SER A 9 13.57 -17.81 3.64
N VAL A 10 13.14 -19.07 3.51
CA VAL A 10 12.39 -19.54 2.32
C VAL A 10 11.17 -18.64 2.06
N PHE A 11 10.52 -18.15 3.13
CA PHE A 11 9.43 -17.19 3.03
C PHE A 11 9.87 -15.85 2.42
N GLU A 12 10.98 -15.27 2.88
CA GLU A 12 11.53 -14.01 2.36
C GLU A 12 11.99 -14.16 0.90
N ARG A 13 12.58 -15.31 0.57
CA ARG A 13 13.05 -15.62 -0.80
C ARG A 13 11.90 -15.72 -1.80
N TYR A 14 10.77 -16.32 -1.40
CA TYR A 14 9.61 -16.51 -2.26
C TYR A 14 8.48 -15.51 -1.98
N LEU A 15 8.76 -14.37 -1.33
CA LEU A 15 7.74 -13.39 -0.92
C LEU A 15 6.86 -12.95 -2.09
N THR A 16 7.43 -12.71 -3.27
CA THR A 16 6.68 -12.34 -4.47
C THR A 16 5.65 -13.40 -4.88
N VAL A 17 6.01 -14.68 -4.78
CA VAL A 17 5.11 -15.80 -5.08
C VAL A 17 3.96 -15.83 -4.08
N TRP A 18 4.26 -15.70 -2.79
CA TRP A 18 3.24 -15.64 -1.74
C TRP A 18 2.29 -14.46 -1.91
N VAL A 19 2.79 -13.28 -2.28
CA VAL A 19 1.97 -12.09 -2.56
C VAL A 19 1.01 -12.34 -3.73
N ILE A 20 1.51 -12.91 -4.84
CA ILE A 20 0.67 -13.25 -6.00
C ILE A 20 -0.41 -14.26 -5.61
N LEU A 21 -0.06 -15.29 -4.84
CA LEU A 21 -1.03 -16.28 -4.35
C LEU A 21 -2.10 -15.64 -3.46
N CYS A 22 -1.73 -14.72 -2.56
CA CYS A 22 -2.68 -13.98 -1.73
C CYS A 22 -3.63 -13.11 -2.56
N ILE A 23 -3.13 -12.44 -3.61
CA ILE A 23 -3.96 -11.62 -4.52
C ILE A 23 -4.97 -12.51 -5.25
N LEU A 24 -4.51 -13.59 -5.89
CA LEU A 24 -5.38 -14.51 -6.63
C LEU A 24 -6.39 -15.18 -5.71
N GLY A 25 -5.95 -15.64 -4.53
CA GLY A 25 -6.82 -16.21 -3.50
C GLY A 25 -7.89 -15.23 -3.03
N GLY A 26 -7.53 -13.96 -2.79
CA GLY A 26 -8.47 -12.90 -2.42
C GLY A 26 -9.51 -12.64 -3.51
N ILE A 27 -9.12 -12.60 -4.78
CA ILE A 27 -10.03 -12.43 -5.91
C ILE A 27 -11.02 -13.59 -6.00
N VAL A 28 -10.55 -14.84 -5.93
CA VAL A 28 -11.39 -16.04 -5.99
C VAL A 28 -12.36 -16.08 -4.81
N LEU A 29 -11.87 -15.77 -3.60
CA LEU A 29 -12.70 -15.71 -2.39
C LEU A 29 -13.79 -14.63 -2.50
N GLY A 30 -13.46 -13.44 -3.01
CA GLY A 30 -14.43 -12.37 -3.23
C GLY A 30 -15.52 -12.75 -4.25
N LYS A 31 -15.19 -13.59 -5.24
CA LYS A 31 -16.14 -14.10 -6.25
C LYS A 31 -17.04 -15.21 -5.71
N LEU A 32 -16.50 -16.14 -4.91
CA LEU A 32 -17.24 -17.29 -4.37
C LEU A 32 -18.08 -16.93 -3.13
N ALA A 33 -17.62 -15.96 -2.34
CA ALA A 33 -18.27 -15.55 -1.10
C ALA A 33 -18.53 -14.03 -1.08
N PRO A 34 -19.45 -13.51 -1.92
CA PRO A 34 -19.73 -12.08 -1.98
C PRO A 34 -20.28 -11.52 -0.67
N GLY A 35 -20.87 -12.37 0.19
CA GLY A 35 -21.30 -11.98 1.54
C GLY A 35 -20.13 -11.61 2.46
N VAL A 36 -18.96 -12.24 2.30
CA VAL A 36 -17.75 -11.91 3.07
C VAL A 36 -17.18 -10.58 2.61
N ALA A 37 -17.14 -10.33 1.30
CA ALA A 37 -16.73 -9.03 0.76
C ALA A 37 -17.64 -7.91 1.28
N LYS A 38 -18.97 -8.09 1.19
CA LYS A 38 -19.94 -7.12 1.73
C LYS A 38 -19.83 -6.90 3.24
N PHE A 39 -19.50 -7.94 4.02
CA PHE A 39 -19.27 -7.80 5.45
C PHE A 39 -18.00 -6.99 5.75
N LEU A 40 -16.91 -7.26 5.03
CA LEU A 40 -15.65 -6.51 5.16
C LEU A 40 -15.81 -5.05 4.71
N ASP A 41 -16.56 -4.80 3.65
CA ASP A 41 -16.94 -3.46 3.19
C ASP A 41 -17.85 -2.75 4.20
N GLY A 42 -18.77 -3.48 4.84
CA GLY A 42 -19.63 -2.98 5.92
C GLY A 42 -18.88 -2.64 7.21
N LEU A 43 -17.67 -3.17 7.40
CA LEU A 43 -16.74 -2.78 8.47
C LEU A 43 -15.91 -1.54 8.10
N ALA A 44 -16.24 -0.83 7.02
CA ALA A 44 -15.63 0.45 6.69
C ALA A 44 -16.24 1.60 7.49
N ILE A 45 -15.37 2.51 7.92
CA ILE A 45 -15.81 3.79 8.48
C ILE A 45 -16.23 4.66 7.31
N THR A 46 -17.53 4.93 7.21
CA THR A 46 -18.11 5.81 6.21
C THR A 46 -18.09 7.25 6.71
N VAL A 47 -17.61 8.17 5.89
CA VAL A 47 -17.71 9.62 6.13
C VAL A 47 -18.39 10.22 4.90
N ASN A 48 -19.52 10.88 5.08
CA ASN A 48 -20.32 11.45 3.99
C ASN A 48 -20.66 10.43 2.87
N GLU A 49 -21.19 9.25 3.24
CA GLU A 49 -21.54 8.14 2.31
C GLU A 49 -20.36 7.52 1.54
N ALA A 50 -19.11 7.96 1.79
CA ALA A 50 -17.91 7.36 1.18
C ALA A 50 -17.19 6.44 2.18
N PRO A 51 -16.90 5.18 1.82
CA PRO A 51 -16.02 4.31 2.60
C PRO A 51 -14.61 4.91 2.63
N VAL A 52 -14.16 5.44 3.78
CA VAL A 52 -12.86 6.10 3.86
C VAL A 52 -11.77 5.08 4.18
N VAL A 53 -11.99 4.22 5.18
CA VAL A 53 -11.03 3.18 5.58
C VAL A 53 -11.77 1.98 6.19
N SER A 54 -11.45 0.76 5.72
CA SER A 54 -11.91 -0.49 6.33
C SER A 54 -11.20 -0.76 7.67
N ILE A 55 -11.95 -1.07 8.73
CA ILE A 55 -11.38 -1.36 10.06
C ILE A 55 -10.30 -2.48 9.99
N PRO A 56 -10.52 -3.62 9.29
CA PRO A 56 -9.48 -4.64 9.17
C PRO A 56 -8.19 -4.13 8.52
N ILE A 57 -8.32 -3.33 7.46
CA ILE A 57 -7.17 -2.76 6.75
C ILE A 57 -6.44 -1.76 7.65
N ALA A 58 -7.16 -0.91 8.37
CA ALA A 58 -6.59 0.03 9.34
C ALA A 58 -5.76 -0.70 10.41
N VAL A 59 -6.28 -1.80 10.95
CA VAL A 59 -5.56 -2.64 11.93
C VAL A 59 -4.29 -3.23 11.33
N CYS A 60 -4.35 -3.78 10.11
CA CYS A 60 -3.17 -4.28 9.42
C CYS A 60 -2.11 -3.19 9.20
N LEU A 61 -2.52 -2.01 8.71
CA LEU A 61 -1.62 -0.86 8.51
C LEU A 61 -1.00 -0.40 9.83
N PHE A 62 -1.77 -0.37 10.91
CA PHE A 62 -1.26 -0.04 12.24
C PHE A 62 -0.17 -1.02 12.68
N PHE A 63 -0.40 -2.33 12.54
CA PHE A 63 0.61 -3.34 12.87
C PHE A 63 1.83 -3.30 11.95
N MET A 64 1.71 -2.82 10.72
CA MET A 64 2.87 -2.60 9.83
C MET A 64 3.67 -1.36 10.24
N MET A 65 3.01 -0.28 10.66
CA MET A 65 3.65 0.99 11.01
C MET A 65 4.26 0.96 12.42
N TYR A 66 3.58 0.33 13.38
CA TYR A 66 3.97 0.31 14.79
C TYR A 66 5.41 -0.17 15.03
N PRO A 67 5.89 -1.29 14.44
CA PRO A 67 7.26 -1.76 14.63
C PRO A 67 8.31 -0.78 14.11
N ILE A 68 7.99 -0.03 13.04
CA ILE A 68 8.88 0.99 12.51
C ILE A 68 8.95 2.13 13.53
N MET A 69 7.81 2.64 14.00
CA MET A 69 7.74 3.75 14.96
C MET A 69 8.50 3.47 16.26
N VAL A 70 8.36 2.27 16.83
CA VAL A 70 9.05 1.89 18.08
C VAL A 70 10.57 1.71 17.88
N LYS A 71 11.01 1.44 16.65
CA LYS A 71 12.44 1.27 16.31
C LYS A 71 13.13 2.57 15.88
N ILE A 72 12.40 3.69 15.77
CA ILE A 72 12.99 4.97 15.37
C ILE A 72 13.89 5.49 16.49
N ASP A 73 15.14 5.80 16.16
CA ASP A 73 16.06 6.52 17.03
C ASP A 73 15.94 8.04 16.77
N PHE A 74 15.49 8.78 17.78
CA PHE A 74 15.33 10.24 17.70
C PHE A 74 16.65 10.98 17.41
N ALA A 75 17.80 10.44 17.84
CA ALA A 75 19.10 11.03 17.54
C ALA A 75 19.42 10.95 16.04
N GLU A 76 19.06 9.85 15.38
CA GLU A 76 19.20 9.71 13.93
C GLU A 76 18.25 10.65 13.18
N VAL A 77 17.02 10.84 13.67
CA VAL A 77 16.07 11.81 13.08
C VAL A 77 16.61 13.23 13.15
N LEU A 78 17.17 13.65 14.30
CA LEU A 78 17.82 14.95 14.47
C LEU A 78 19.02 15.12 13.53
N LYS A 79 19.81 14.06 13.32
CA LYS A 79 20.94 14.06 12.37
C LYS A 79 20.46 14.15 10.92
N ALA A 80 19.40 13.42 10.56
CA ALA A 80 18.78 13.48 9.24
C ALA A 80 18.22 14.87 8.94
N GLY A 81 17.63 15.54 9.93
CA GLY A 81 17.16 16.93 9.81
C GLY A 81 18.26 17.94 9.47
N LYS A 82 19.51 17.69 9.89
CA LYS A 82 20.67 18.52 9.51
C LYS A 82 21.09 18.31 8.05
N SER A 83 20.78 17.16 7.46
CA SER A 83 21.03 16.85 6.04
C SER A 83 19.85 17.26 5.16
N VAL A 84 19.62 18.57 5.05
CA VAL A 84 18.45 19.14 4.35
C VAL A 84 18.36 18.80 2.86
N LYS A 85 19.50 18.69 2.16
CA LYS A 85 19.53 18.38 0.72
C LYS A 85 18.95 17.00 0.38
N PRO A 86 19.46 15.88 0.94
CA PRO A 86 18.92 14.56 0.63
C PRO A 86 17.50 14.33 1.19
N VAL A 87 17.21 14.84 2.39
CA VAL A 87 15.87 14.71 2.99
C VAL A 87 14.84 15.51 2.19
N GLY A 88 15.17 16.75 1.82
CA GLY A 88 14.30 17.61 1.01
C GLY A 88 14.02 17.01 -0.38
N LEU A 89 15.04 16.46 -1.04
CA LEU A 89 14.85 15.76 -2.32
C LEU A 89 13.93 14.55 -2.17
N THR A 90 14.14 13.73 -1.13
CA THR A 90 13.31 12.54 -0.87
C THR A 90 11.85 12.94 -0.61
N LEU A 91 11.62 13.99 0.20
CA LEU A 91 10.29 14.51 0.46
C LEU A 91 9.64 15.06 -0.82
N PHE A 92 10.37 15.82 -1.62
CA PHE A 92 9.88 16.36 -2.89
C PHE A 92 9.49 15.23 -3.86
N VAL A 93 10.34 14.22 -4.03
CA VAL A 93 10.02 13.09 -4.89
C VAL A 93 8.81 12.31 -4.35
N ASN A 94 8.75 12.08 -3.05
CA ASN A 94 7.69 11.27 -2.43
C ASN A 94 6.32 11.97 -2.40
N TRP A 95 6.30 13.28 -2.17
CA TRP A 95 5.05 14.05 -2.02
C TRP A 95 4.67 14.86 -3.24
N ALA A 96 5.61 15.30 -4.08
CA ALA A 96 5.32 16.09 -5.28
C ALA A 96 5.44 15.31 -6.58
N ILE A 97 6.37 14.34 -6.71
CA ILE A 97 6.49 13.59 -7.97
C ILE A 97 5.57 12.36 -7.95
N LYS A 98 5.62 11.56 -6.88
CA LYS A 98 4.92 10.28 -6.80
C LYS A 98 3.39 10.42 -6.96
N PRO A 99 2.67 11.35 -6.31
CA PRO A 99 1.22 11.44 -6.45
C PRO A 99 0.79 11.85 -7.86
N PHE A 100 1.50 12.80 -8.46
CA PHE A 100 1.19 13.29 -9.80
C PHE A 100 1.54 12.27 -10.88
N THR A 101 2.63 11.52 -10.69
CA THR A 101 2.99 10.40 -11.56
C THR A 101 1.94 9.30 -11.48
N MET A 102 1.49 8.95 -10.27
CA MET A 102 0.41 7.98 -10.06
C MET A 102 -0.88 8.44 -10.75
N TYR A 103 -1.25 9.70 -10.58
CA TYR A 103 -2.42 10.28 -11.23
C TYR A 103 -2.31 10.30 -12.75
N ALA A 104 -1.16 10.71 -13.30
CA ALA A 104 -0.92 10.74 -14.75
C ALA A 104 -0.99 9.33 -15.36
N ILE A 105 -0.40 8.33 -14.69
CA ILE A 105 -0.49 6.92 -15.09
C ILE A 105 -1.96 6.46 -15.03
N ALA A 106 -2.67 6.74 -13.93
CA ALA A 106 -4.08 6.37 -13.79
C ALA A 106 -4.94 7.00 -14.89
N LEU A 107 -4.77 8.29 -15.18
CA LEU A 107 -5.47 8.98 -16.26
C LEU A 107 -5.12 8.42 -17.65
N PHE A 108 -3.88 8.03 -17.90
CA PHE A 108 -3.53 7.42 -19.18
C PHE A 108 -4.19 6.05 -19.32
N PHE A 109 -4.05 5.17 -18.33
CA PHE A 109 -4.57 3.81 -18.44
C PHE A 109 -6.10 3.75 -18.35
N LEU A 110 -6.72 4.33 -17.32
CA LEU A 110 -8.18 4.33 -17.18
C LEU A 110 -8.83 5.32 -18.14
N GLY A 111 -8.13 6.41 -18.47
CA GLY A 111 -8.70 7.51 -19.22
C GLY A 111 -8.66 7.37 -20.74
N THR A 112 -7.63 6.72 -21.28
CA THR A 112 -7.46 6.58 -22.74
C THR A 112 -7.32 5.12 -23.17
N LEU A 113 -6.39 4.36 -22.58
CA LEU A 113 -6.06 3.00 -23.06
C LEU A 113 -7.18 1.99 -22.77
N PHE A 114 -7.72 1.99 -21.56
CA PHE A 114 -8.73 1.03 -21.11
C PHE A 114 -10.16 1.56 -21.17
N LEU A 115 -10.38 2.81 -21.59
CA LEU A 115 -11.71 3.38 -21.74
C LEU A 115 -12.61 2.50 -22.62
N GLY A 116 -12.06 1.99 -23.74
CA GLY A 116 -12.80 1.12 -24.66
C GLY A 116 -13.11 -0.28 -24.10
N PHE A 117 -12.39 -0.71 -23.07
CA PHE A 117 -12.57 -2.04 -22.46
C PHE A 117 -13.48 -2.03 -21.23
N ILE A 118 -13.49 -0.92 -20.46
CA ILE A 118 -14.20 -0.83 -19.17
C ILE A 118 -15.48 0.03 -19.28
N GLY A 119 -15.62 0.84 -20.35
CA GLY A 119 -16.76 1.74 -20.55
C GLY A 119 -16.58 3.10 -19.84
N PRO A 120 -17.28 4.15 -20.26
CA PRO A 120 -17.18 5.48 -19.65
C PRO A 120 -17.67 5.52 -18.20
N GLU A 121 -18.54 4.58 -17.80
CA GLU A 121 -19.07 4.40 -16.43
C GLU A 121 -17.97 4.14 -15.38
N ALA A 122 -16.80 3.65 -15.81
CA ALA A 122 -15.71 3.26 -14.91
C ALA A 122 -14.72 4.39 -14.59
N LYS A 123 -15.02 5.62 -15.07
CA LYS A 123 -14.24 6.83 -14.80
C LYS A 123 -14.73 7.63 -13.59
N ASP A 124 -15.87 7.26 -13.03
CA ASP A 124 -16.57 7.98 -11.96
C ASP A 124 -16.16 7.50 -10.56
#